data_AF-A0A7Y3T3Y4-F1
#
_entry.id   AF-A0A7Y3T3Y4-F1
#
_cell.length_a   1.000
_cell.length_b   1.000
_cell.length_c   1.000
_cell.angle_alpha   90.00
_cell.angle_beta   90.00
_cell.angle_gamma   90.00
#
_symmetry.space_group_name_H-M   'P 1'
#
loop_
_entity.id
_entity.type
_entity.pdbx_description
1 polymer ?
#
loop_
_entity_poly.entity_id
_entity_poly.type
_entity_poly.pdbx_seq_one_letter_code
_entity_poly.pdbx_strand_id
1 'polypeptide(L)'
;MSLTAKQERFVAEVNCFYVYELIDPRTDIVFYVGKGKGRRVLQHEKDAKAGRVVNPDKTTRIRDIIRSGHTVQHRIVAGSLPEREAFRIERQTIASYGIAHLTNITPGSETAADRAVALLRMVKPFDQWMAEKPTGLDGKPADPKWYHLVVEGLRREAGLEVVS
;
A
#
# COMPACT_ATOMS: atom_id res chain seq x y z
N MET A 1 -25.96 1.19 9.30
CA MET A 1 -26.43 -0.22 9.17
C MET A 1 -25.22 -1.14 9.34
N SER A 2 -25.38 -2.35 9.91
CA SER A 2 -24.26 -3.28 10.12
C SER A 2 -23.73 -3.82 8.79
N LEU A 3 -22.48 -4.27 8.77
CA LEU A 3 -22.00 -5.17 7.72
C LEU A 3 -22.90 -6.41 7.69
N THR A 4 -23.17 -6.98 6.51
CA THR A 4 -23.84 -8.28 6.44
C THR A 4 -23.01 -9.35 7.15
N ALA A 5 -23.64 -10.43 7.64
CA ALA A 5 -22.93 -11.53 8.31
C ALA A 5 -21.75 -12.08 7.48
N LYS A 6 -21.88 -12.09 6.15
CA LYS A 6 -20.82 -12.46 5.20
C LYS A 6 -19.64 -11.46 5.23
N GLN A 7 -19.94 -10.16 5.28
CA GLN A 7 -18.92 -9.11 5.40
C GLN A 7 -18.29 -9.05 6.79
N GLU A 8 -19.05 -9.32 7.86
CA GLU A 8 -18.51 -9.37 9.23
C GLU A 8 -17.51 -10.50 9.41
N ARG A 9 -17.80 -11.68 8.87
CA ARG A 9 -16.88 -12.83 8.91
C ARG A 9 -15.58 -12.55 8.17
N PHE A 10 -15.64 -11.74 7.11
CA PHE A 10 -14.48 -11.31 6.31
C PHE A 10 -13.62 -10.26 7.01
N VAL A 11 -14.24 -9.42 7.83
CA VAL A 11 -13.56 -8.39 8.65
C VAL A 11 -12.95 -8.97 9.93
N ALA A 12 -13.43 -10.14 10.38
CA ALA A 12 -13.08 -10.75 11.66
C ALA A 12 -11.73 -11.50 11.68
N GLU A 13 -11.09 -11.77 10.54
CA GLU A 13 -9.75 -12.36 10.54
C GLU A 13 -8.70 -11.36 11.05
N VAL A 14 -8.19 -11.61 12.25
CA VAL A 14 -7.42 -10.67 13.08
C VAL A 14 -6.12 -10.19 12.41
N ASN A 15 -5.61 -10.91 11.40
CA ASN A 15 -4.32 -10.60 10.78
C ASN A 15 -4.33 -10.28 9.28
N CYS A 16 -5.49 -10.27 8.64
CA CYS A 16 -5.57 -10.03 7.20
C CYS A 16 -5.98 -8.59 6.86
N PHE A 17 -5.39 -8.05 5.81
CA PHE A 17 -5.82 -6.78 5.23
C PHE A 17 -6.98 -7.01 4.26
N TYR A 18 -7.77 -5.96 4.09
CA TYR A 18 -8.80 -5.87 3.06
C TYR A 18 -8.83 -4.47 2.47
N VAL A 19 -9.34 -4.36 1.24
CA VAL A 19 -9.58 -3.12 0.52
C VAL A 19 -11.08 -2.85 0.48
N TYR A 20 -11.46 -1.61 0.74
CA TYR A 20 -12.85 -1.18 0.83
C TYR A 20 -13.08 0.17 0.15
N GLU A 21 -14.34 0.40 -0.21
CA GLU A 21 -14.86 1.64 -0.75
C GLU A 21 -15.85 2.26 0.24
N LEU A 22 -15.83 3.59 0.33
CA LEU A 22 -16.90 4.38 0.93
C LEU A 22 -17.75 5.00 -0.18
N ILE A 23 -19.06 4.81 -0.10
CA ILE A 23 -20.03 5.18 -1.12
C ILE A 23 -21.03 6.18 -0.52
N ASP A 24 -21.31 7.25 -1.27
CA ASP A 24 -22.34 8.21 -0.92
C ASP A 24 -23.72 7.67 -1.34
N PRO A 25 -24.58 7.24 -0.41
CA PRO A 25 -25.84 6.58 -0.73
C PRO A 25 -26.85 7.48 -1.46
N ARG A 26 -26.62 8.80 -1.48
CA ARG A 26 -27.50 9.76 -2.15
C ARG A 26 -27.27 9.80 -3.66
N THR A 27 -26.09 9.37 -4.09
CA THR A 27 -25.63 9.45 -5.50
C THR A 27 -25.12 8.11 -6.03
N ASP A 28 -24.92 7.13 -5.16
CA ASP A 28 -24.25 5.85 -5.45
C ASP A 28 -22.80 6.00 -5.96
N ILE A 29 -22.17 7.14 -5.67
CA ILE A 29 -20.80 7.45 -6.09
C ILE A 29 -19.80 7.04 -5.00
N VAL A 30 -18.78 6.28 -5.41
CA VAL A 30 -17.60 5.99 -4.59
C VAL A 30 -16.81 7.28 -4.41
N PHE A 31 -16.58 7.69 -3.16
CA PHE A 31 -15.84 8.91 -2.84
C PHE A 31 -14.53 8.65 -2.10
N TYR A 32 -14.25 7.41 -1.69
CA TYR A 32 -13.00 7.06 -1.02
C TYR A 32 -12.70 5.58 -1.18
N VAL A 33 -11.42 5.26 -1.34
CA VAL A 33 -10.90 3.89 -1.35
C VAL A 33 -9.84 3.78 -0.25
N GLY A 34 -9.85 2.69 0.51
CA GLY A 34 -8.82 2.47 1.51
C GLY A 34 -8.54 1.00 1.80
N LYS A 35 -7.37 0.73 2.37
CA LYS A 35 -7.06 -0.56 3.00
C LYS A 35 -7.16 -0.53 4.52
N GLY A 36 -7.38 -1.70 5.13
CA GLY A 36 -7.50 -1.82 6.58
C GLY A 36 -7.52 -3.23 7.13
N LYS A 37 -7.49 -3.31 8.47
CA LYS A 37 -7.66 -4.52 9.28
C LYS A 37 -8.81 -4.31 10.26
N GLY A 38 -9.45 -5.39 10.70
CA GLY A 38 -10.55 -5.34 11.66
C GLY A 38 -11.62 -4.32 11.27
N ARG A 39 -12.20 -3.60 12.24
CA ARG A 39 -13.31 -2.66 12.00
C ARG A 39 -12.90 -1.30 11.41
N ARG A 40 -11.75 -1.18 10.74
CA ARG A 40 -11.25 0.11 10.20
C ARG A 40 -12.24 0.80 9.26
N VAL A 41 -12.96 0.05 8.42
CA VAL A 41 -13.99 0.62 7.54
C VAL A 41 -15.08 1.36 8.33
N LEU A 42 -15.51 0.82 9.48
CA LEU A 42 -16.51 1.43 10.36
C LEU A 42 -15.95 2.56 11.23
N GLN A 43 -14.62 2.61 11.41
CA GLN A 43 -13.98 3.58 12.28
C GLN A 43 -14.05 5.00 11.71
N HIS A 44 -14.10 5.16 10.38
CA HIS A 44 -14.14 6.48 9.73
C HIS A 44 -15.39 7.29 10.15
N GLU A 45 -16.56 6.65 10.20
CA GLU A 45 -17.77 7.30 10.68
C GLU A 45 -17.65 7.72 12.15
N LYS A 46 -17.06 6.86 12.99
CA LYS A 46 -16.85 7.15 14.41
C LYS A 46 -15.90 8.34 14.60
N ASP A 47 -14.80 8.36 13.85
CA ASP A 47 -13.81 9.43 13.92
C ASP A 47 -14.39 10.76 13.43
N ALA A 48 -15.16 10.74 12.33
CA ALA A 48 -15.84 11.91 11.80
C ALA A 48 -16.84 12.52 12.81
N LYS A 49 -17.62 11.67 13.49
CA LYS A 49 -18.56 12.05 14.57
C LYS A 49 -17.83 12.57 15.81
N ALA A 50 -16.70 11.96 16.16
CA ALA A 50 -15.88 12.34 17.32
C ALA A 50 -14.96 13.56 17.07
N GLY A 51 -15.05 14.21 15.91
CA GLY A 51 -14.23 15.38 15.60
C GLY A 51 -12.78 15.09 15.21
N ARG A 52 -12.38 13.83 15.05
CA ARG A 52 -11.01 13.45 14.66
C ARG A 52 -10.83 13.58 13.15
N VAL A 53 -10.07 14.61 12.71
CA VAL A 53 -9.89 14.94 11.29
C VAL A 53 -8.47 14.63 10.84
N VAL A 54 -8.33 13.55 10.07
CA VAL A 54 -7.06 13.20 9.38
C VAL A 54 -7.11 13.57 7.90
N ASN A 55 -8.27 13.39 7.27
CA ASN A 55 -8.54 13.78 5.90
C ASN A 55 -9.78 14.69 5.90
N PRO A 56 -9.61 16.02 5.75
CA PRO A 56 -10.70 16.98 5.81
C PRO A 56 -11.81 16.70 4.81
N ASP A 57 -11.49 16.43 3.54
CA ASP A 57 -12.49 16.24 2.47
C ASP A 57 -13.34 14.99 2.70
N LYS A 58 -12.70 13.88 3.05
CA LYS A 58 -13.39 12.65 3.43
C LYS A 58 -14.28 12.88 4.65
N THR A 59 -13.76 13.54 5.69
CA THR A 59 -14.52 13.79 6.91
C THR A 59 -15.72 14.69 6.64
N THR A 60 -15.57 15.73 5.82
CA THR A 60 -16.67 16.61 5.38
C THR A 60 -17.72 15.81 4.63
N ARG A 61 -17.32 15.00 3.64
CA ARG A 61 -18.26 14.16 2.89
C ARG A 61 -19.06 13.21 3.79
N ILE A 62 -18.39 12.54 4.73
CA ILE A 62 -19.04 11.66 5.70
C ILE A 62 -20.06 12.42 6.56
N ARG A 63 -19.70 13.61 7.06
CA ARG A 63 -20.60 14.44 7.87
C ARG A 63 -21.81 14.91 7.08
N ASP A 64 -21.64 15.27 5.81
CA ASP A 64 -22.76 15.73 4.97
C ASP A 64 -23.74 14.60 4.67
N ILE A 65 -23.25 13.38 4.44
CA ILE A 65 -24.09 12.18 4.34
C ILE A 65 -24.89 12.00 5.63
N ILE A 66 -24.23 12.04 6.80
CA ILE A 66 -24.89 11.86 8.10
C ILE A 66 -25.94 12.95 8.37
N ARG A 67 -25.61 14.23 8.09
CA ARG A 67 -26.54 15.36 8.28
C ARG A 67 -27.79 15.24 7.42
N SER A 68 -27.68 14.61 6.26
CA SER A 68 -28.84 14.33 5.38
C SER A 68 -29.70 13.15 5.84
N GLY A 69 -29.43 12.56 7.01
CA GLY A 69 -30.17 11.41 7.54
C GLY A 69 -29.74 10.06 6.99
N HIS A 70 -28.64 10.01 6.22
CA HIS A 70 -28.14 8.78 5.60
C HIS A 70 -26.92 8.21 6.35
N THR A 71 -26.60 6.94 6.10
CA THR A 71 -25.36 6.31 6.58
C THR A 71 -24.45 5.97 5.40
N VAL A 72 -23.15 6.17 5.57
CA VAL A 72 -22.15 5.84 4.54
C VAL A 72 -22.26 4.36 4.17
N GLN A 73 -22.30 4.08 2.88
CA GLN A 73 -22.31 2.71 2.38
C GLN A 73 -20.87 2.18 2.24
N HIS A 74 -20.73 0.88 2.48
CA HIS A 74 -19.44 0.20 2.49
C HIS A 74 -19.46 -0.98 1.53
N ARG A 75 -18.43 -1.06 0.68
CA ARG A 75 -18.21 -2.21 -0.19
C ARG A 75 -16.80 -2.74 0.00
N ILE A 76 -16.67 -4.06 0.15
CA ILE A 76 -15.37 -4.73 0.22
C ILE A 76 -14.98 -5.09 -1.21
N VAL A 77 -13.83 -4.61 -1.65
CA VAL A 77 -13.27 -4.86 -2.99
C VAL A 77 -12.52 -6.20 -2.99
N ALA A 78 -11.70 -6.41 -1.96
CA ALA A 78 -10.91 -7.63 -1.77
C ALA A 78 -10.55 -7.79 -0.29
N GLY A 79 -10.28 -9.01 0.18
CA GLY A 79 -9.88 -9.25 1.57
C GLY A 79 -9.23 -10.61 1.77
N SER A 80 -8.95 -10.95 3.03
CA SER A 80 -8.02 -12.03 3.41
C SER A 80 -6.64 -11.87 2.73
N LEU A 81 -6.14 -10.63 2.63
CA LEU A 81 -4.92 -10.30 1.90
C LEU A 81 -3.70 -10.07 2.81
N PRO A 82 -2.49 -10.42 2.37
CA PRO A 82 -1.27 -9.85 2.93
C PRO A 82 -1.21 -8.34 2.64
N GLU A 83 -0.49 -7.59 3.47
CA GLU A 83 -0.47 -6.12 3.39
C GLU A 83 -0.07 -5.59 2.03
N ARG A 84 1.01 -6.15 1.47
CA ARG A 84 1.57 -5.76 0.18
C ARG A 84 0.53 -5.89 -0.94
N GLU A 85 -0.28 -6.93 -0.87
CA GLU A 85 -1.30 -7.19 -1.88
C GLU A 85 -2.50 -6.26 -1.71
N ALA A 86 -2.96 -6.04 -0.47
CA ALA A 86 -3.99 -5.03 -0.20
C ALA A 86 -3.55 -3.63 -0.66
N PHE A 87 -2.28 -3.30 -0.51
CA PHE A 87 -1.72 -2.04 -0.98
C PHE A 87 -1.68 -1.94 -2.51
N ARG A 88 -1.33 -3.02 -3.21
CA ARG A 88 -1.37 -3.09 -4.68
C ARG A 88 -2.79 -2.91 -5.21
N ILE A 89 -3.75 -3.61 -4.61
CA ILE A 89 -5.17 -3.53 -4.98
C ILE A 89 -5.73 -2.14 -4.68
N GLU A 90 -5.45 -1.56 -3.50
CA GLU A 90 -5.85 -0.18 -3.17
C GLU A 90 -5.39 0.83 -4.23
N ARG A 91 -4.11 0.79 -4.62
CA ARG A 91 -3.58 1.65 -5.70
C ARG A 91 -4.28 1.43 -7.03
N GLN A 92 -4.50 0.17 -7.42
CA GLN A 92 -5.16 -0.14 -8.68
C GLN A 92 -6.62 0.35 -8.69
N THR A 93 -7.33 0.19 -7.58
CA THR A 93 -8.71 0.68 -7.42
C THR A 93 -8.77 2.20 -7.41
N ILE A 94 -7.84 2.89 -6.74
CA ILE A 94 -7.75 4.36 -6.81
C ILE A 94 -7.49 4.82 -8.26
N ALA A 95 -6.56 4.15 -8.95
CA ALA A 95 -6.23 4.47 -10.34
C ALA A 95 -7.42 4.25 -11.29
N SER A 96 -8.24 3.22 -11.08
CA SER A 96 -9.41 2.96 -11.92
C SER A 96 -10.51 4.02 -11.78
N TYR A 97 -10.65 4.65 -10.61
CA TYR A 97 -11.57 5.77 -10.43
C TYR A 97 -10.95 7.11 -10.85
N GLY A 98 -9.63 7.24 -10.77
CA GLY A 98 -8.92 8.52 -10.94
C GLY A 98 -8.98 9.36 -9.67
N ILE A 99 -7.82 9.82 -9.19
CA ILE A 99 -7.69 10.48 -7.88
C ILE A 99 -8.56 11.75 -7.75
N ALA A 100 -8.80 12.46 -8.86
CA ALA A 100 -9.63 13.66 -8.89
C ALA A 100 -11.11 13.40 -8.56
N HIS A 101 -11.58 12.16 -8.67
CA HIS A 101 -12.95 11.75 -8.37
C HIS A 101 -13.10 11.21 -6.93
N LEU A 102 -12.00 11.11 -6.18
CA LEU A 102 -11.97 10.59 -4.82
C LEU A 102 -11.54 11.68 -3.83
N THR A 103 -11.88 11.47 -2.57
CA THR A 103 -11.40 12.27 -1.43
C THR A 103 -10.05 11.78 -0.89
N ASN A 104 -9.44 10.78 -1.52
CA ASN A 104 -8.11 10.29 -1.17
C ASN A 104 -7.07 11.43 -1.29
N ILE A 105 -6.18 11.58 -0.29
CA ILE A 105 -5.14 12.63 -0.31
C ILE A 105 -4.03 12.29 -1.32
N THR A 106 -3.72 11.00 -1.46
CA THR A 106 -2.69 10.48 -2.36
C THR A 106 -3.29 9.37 -3.23
N PRO A 107 -2.72 9.07 -4.41
CA PRO A 107 -3.13 7.95 -5.26
C PRO A 107 -2.83 6.56 -4.66
N GLY A 108 -2.50 6.51 -3.36
CA GLY A 108 -1.93 5.39 -2.63
C GLY A 108 -0.52 5.73 -2.15
N SER A 109 -0.22 5.47 -0.87
CA SER A 109 1.05 5.85 -0.25
C SER A 109 2.13 4.81 -0.47
N GLU A 110 3.09 5.04 -1.37
CA GLU A 110 4.29 4.19 -1.47
C GLU A 110 4.99 4.08 -0.11
N THR A 111 5.29 2.86 0.32
CA THR A 111 6.15 2.67 1.48
C THR A 111 7.58 3.08 1.13
N ALA A 112 8.40 3.40 2.13
CA ALA A 112 9.83 3.63 1.91
C ALA A 112 10.51 2.41 1.25
N ALA A 113 10.06 1.20 1.59
CA ALA A 113 10.52 -0.04 0.99
C ALA A 113 10.15 -0.14 -0.50
N ASP A 114 8.92 0.23 -0.89
CA ASP A 114 8.52 0.22 -2.30
C ASP A 114 9.36 1.19 -3.14
N ARG A 115 9.62 2.40 -2.61
CA ARG A 115 10.53 3.36 -3.24
C ARG A 115 11.95 2.81 -3.36
N ALA A 116 12.47 2.17 -2.32
CA ALA A 116 13.80 1.57 -2.36
C ALA A 116 13.89 0.48 -3.44
N VAL A 117 12.88 -0.40 -3.55
CA VAL A 117 12.83 -1.43 -4.60
C VAL A 117 12.76 -0.83 -6.00
N ALA A 118 11.96 0.23 -6.20
CA ALA A 118 11.88 0.92 -7.49
C ALA A 118 13.21 1.56 -7.87
N LEU A 119 13.86 2.26 -6.93
CA LEU A 119 15.18 2.86 -7.15
C LEU A 119 16.23 1.78 -7.46
N LEU A 120 16.26 0.67 -6.71
CA LEU A 120 17.18 -0.44 -6.95
C LEU A 120 17.01 -1.06 -8.36
N ARG A 121 15.81 -1.09 -8.91
CA ARG A 121 15.58 -1.55 -10.29
C ARG A 121 16.11 -0.60 -11.36
N MET A 122 16.26 0.68 -11.03
CA MET A 122 16.87 1.68 -11.90
C MET A 122 18.41 1.67 -11.78
N VAL A 123 18.96 1.01 -10.76
CA VAL A 123 20.41 0.82 -10.61
C VAL A 123 20.88 -0.23 -11.60
N LYS A 124 21.88 0.13 -12.39
CA LYS A 124 22.56 -0.78 -13.32
C LYS A 124 23.12 -1.99 -12.56
N PRO A 125 22.91 -3.25 -13.01
CA PRO A 125 23.55 -4.41 -12.42
C PRO A 125 25.07 -4.24 -12.36
N PHE A 126 25.69 -4.75 -11.28
CA PHE A 126 27.13 -4.54 -11.04
C PHE A 126 28.00 -4.98 -12.22
N ASP A 127 27.71 -6.14 -12.80
CA ASP A 127 28.44 -6.67 -13.96
C ASP A 127 28.39 -5.71 -15.16
N GLN A 128 27.24 -5.08 -15.39
CA GLN A 128 27.06 -4.12 -16.49
C GLN A 128 27.79 -2.80 -16.20
N TRP A 129 27.83 -2.36 -14.93
CA TRP A 129 28.64 -1.19 -14.54
C TRP A 129 30.14 -1.46 -14.68
N MET A 130 30.60 -2.63 -14.24
CA MET A 130 32.00 -3.08 -14.37
C MET A 130 32.45 -3.20 -15.82
N ALA A 131 31.58 -3.65 -16.72
CA ALA A 131 31.87 -3.72 -18.16
C ALA A 131 32.11 -2.33 -18.78
N GLU A 132 31.44 -1.30 -18.27
CA GLU A 132 31.58 0.09 -18.76
C GLU A 132 32.71 0.86 -18.08
N LYS A 133 32.95 0.55 -16.80
CA LYS A 133 34.00 1.17 -15.99
C LYS A 133 34.72 0.07 -15.21
N PRO A 134 35.76 -0.54 -15.78
CA PRO A 134 36.49 -1.64 -15.14
C PRO A 134 37.43 -1.13 -14.03
N THR A 135 37.05 -0.08 -13.31
CA THR A 135 37.84 0.57 -12.27
C THR A 135 37.06 0.63 -10.97
N GLY A 136 37.72 0.37 -9.84
CA GLY A 136 37.16 0.53 -8.51
C GLY A 136 36.88 1.99 -8.15
N LEU A 137 36.31 2.23 -6.97
CA LEU A 137 36.06 3.59 -6.45
C LEU A 137 37.36 4.40 -6.27
N ASP A 138 38.51 3.72 -6.21
CA ASP A 138 39.86 4.29 -6.14
C ASP A 138 40.48 4.57 -7.53
N GLY A 139 39.74 4.32 -8.62
CA GLY A 139 40.19 4.53 -9.99
C GLY A 139 41.16 3.47 -10.51
N LYS A 140 41.50 2.45 -9.72
CA LYS A 140 42.37 1.36 -10.15
C LYS A 140 41.58 0.28 -10.86
N PRO A 141 42.20 -0.53 -11.76
CA PRO A 141 41.53 -1.66 -12.36
C PRO A 141 40.90 -2.55 -11.30
N ALA A 142 39.59 -2.71 -11.35
CA ALA A 142 38.88 -3.58 -10.43
C ALA A 142 39.01 -5.02 -10.94
N ASP A 143 39.60 -5.90 -10.13
CA ASP A 143 39.58 -7.34 -10.41
C ASP A 143 38.15 -7.86 -10.16
N PRO A 144 37.42 -8.33 -11.19
CA PRO A 144 36.07 -8.85 -11.01
C PRO A 144 36.01 -10.03 -10.03
N LYS A 145 37.11 -10.80 -9.89
CA LYS A 145 37.18 -11.92 -8.93
C LYS A 145 37.12 -11.46 -7.48
N TRP A 146 37.63 -10.27 -7.18
CA TRP A 146 37.60 -9.69 -5.84
C TRP A 146 36.16 -9.41 -5.39
N TYR A 147 35.30 -8.93 -6.31
CA TYR A 147 33.90 -8.71 -6.02
C TYR A 147 33.17 -10.01 -5.65
N HIS A 148 33.36 -11.07 -6.46
CA HIS A 148 32.74 -12.37 -6.18
C HIS A 148 33.19 -12.94 -4.83
N LEU A 149 34.49 -12.87 -4.51
CA LEU A 149 35.02 -13.32 -3.23
C LEU A 149 34.42 -12.56 -2.03
N VAL A 150 34.30 -11.24 -2.13
CA VAL A 150 33.72 -10.41 -1.07
C VAL A 150 32.22 -10.70 -0.92
N VAL A 151 31.48 -10.79 -2.02
CA VAL A 151 30.03 -11.08 -1.96
C VAL A 151 29.77 -12.47 -1.40
N GLU A 152 30.56 -13.48 -1.78
CA GLU A 152 30.48 -14.82 -1.20
C GLU A 152 30.83 -14.83 0.29
N GLY A 153 31.87 -14.10 0.70
CA GLY A 153 32.25 -13.95 2.11
C GLY A 153 31.13 -13.31 2.93
N LEU A 154 30.56 -12.20 2.45
CA LEU A 154 29.44 -11.51 3.11
C LEU A 154 28.18 -12.38 3.20
N ARG A 155 27.88 -13.16 2.14
CA ARG A 155 26.77 -14.11 2.17
C ARG A 155 26.98 -15.20 3.20
N ARG A 156 28.20 -15.71 3.33
CA ARG A 156 28.61 -16.68 4.36
C ARG A 156 28.44 -16.12 5.77
N GLU A 157 28.99 -14.93 6.02
CA GLU A 157 28.86 -14.25 7.32
C GLU A 157 27.40 -13.94 7.68
N ALA A 158 26.57 -13.59 6.68
CA ALA A 158 25.15 -13.33 6.87
C ALA A 158 24.27 -14.59 6.94
N GLY A 159 24.83 -15.80 6.76
CA GLY A 159 24.09 -17.06 6.77
C GLY A 159 23.11 -17.23 5.60
N LEU A 160 23.39 -16.58 4.46
CA LEU A 160 22.53 -16.57 3.25
C LEU A 160 22.98 -17.59 2.18
N GLU A 161 23.65 -18.67 2.58
CA GLU A 161 24.08 -19.69 1.62
C GLU A 161 22.87 -20.34 0.94
N VAL A 162 22.89 -20.36 -0.39
CA VAL A 162 21.95 -21.15 -1.18
C VAL A 162 22.45 -22.58 -1.13
N VAL A 163 21.80 -23.42 -0.32
CA VAL A 163 21.97 -24.87 -0.40
C VAL A 163 21.49 -25.28 -1.79
N SER A 164 22.44 -25.79 -2.60
CA SER A 164 22.21 -26.32 -3.95
C SER A 164 21.25 -27.50 -3.96
#